data_AF-A0A0A9D3C4-F1
#
_entry.id   AF-A0A0A9D3C4-F1
#
_cell.length_a   1.000
_cell.length_b   1.000
_cell.length_c   1.000
_cell.angle_alpha   90.00
_cell.angle_beta   90.00
_cell.angle_gamma   90.00
#
_symmetry.space_group_name_H-M   'P 1'
#
loop_
_entity.id
_entity.type
_entity.pdbx_description
1 polymer ?
#
loop_
_entity_poly.entity_id
_entity_poly.type
_entity_poly.pdbx_seq_one_letter_code
_entity_poly.pdbx_strand_id
1 'polypeptide(L)'
;MAHYAHWFLSLFQELVEELGIYLLAFDRAGYGESDPNPRRDVKSEALDIEELADQLELGQKFYVLGVSMGGYSIWGCLQYIPHRKKQKIQPYTC
;
A
#
# COMPACT_ATOMS: atom_id res chain seq x y z
N MET A 1 -16.37 1.05 6.91
CA MET A 1 -14.92 1.27 6.67
C MET A 1 -14.62 2.24 5.52
N ALA A 2 -15.51 2.43 4.53
CA ALA A 2 -15.34 3.39 3.42
C ALA A 2 -15.14 4.87 3.84
N HIS A 3 -15.63 5.28 5.02
CA HIS A 3 -15.59 6.68 5.44
C HIS A 3 -14.19 7.22 5.75
N TYR A 4 -13.26 6.42 6.28
CA TYR A 4 -11.92 6.94 6.66
C TYR A 4 -10.98 7.10 5.45
N ALA A 5 -11.02 6.16 4.50
CA ALA A 5 -10.29 6.31 3.24
C ALA A 5 -10.81 7.52 2.45
N HIS A 6 -12.13 7.75 2.45
CA HIS A 6 -12.72 8.89 1.77
C HIS A 6 -12.15 10.23 2.24
N TRP A 7 -11.99 10.47 3.55
CA TRP A 7 -11.45 11.74 4.04
C TRP A 7 -9.99 12.00 3.61
N PHE A 8 -9.13 10.98 3.65
CA PHE A 8 -7.74 11.11 3.21
C PHE A 8 -7.63 11.27 1.69
N LEU A 9 -8.44 10.51 0.94
CA LEU A 9 -8.47 10.57 -0.52
C LEU A 9 -9.06 11.88 -1.04
N SER A 10 -10.04 12.47 -0.34
CA SER A 10 -10.64 13.76 -0.70
C SER A 10 -9.62 14.91 -0.71
N LEU A 11 -8.55 14.84 0.10
CA LEU A 11 -7.51 15.87 0.12
C LEU A 11 -6.69 15.94 -1.17
N PHE A 12 -6.66 14.85 -1.95
CA PHE A 12 -5.83 14.74 -3.14
C PHE A 12 -6.65 14.37 -4.39
N GLN A 13 -7.98 14.46 -4.31
CA GLN A 13 -8.85 13.94 -5.36
C GLN A 13 -8.55 14.56 -6.73
N GLU A 14 -8.47 15.90 -6.83
CA GLU A 14 -8.15 16.59 -8.09
C GLU A 14 -6.78 16.15 -8.64
N LEU A 15 -5.77 16.03 -7.78
CA LEU A 15 -4.41 15.62 -8.17
C LEU A 15 -4.35 14.15 -8.64
N VAL A 16 -5.09 13.27 -7.97
CA VAL A 16 -5.18 11.84 -8.31
C VAL A 16 -5.83 11.67 -9.68
N GLU A 17 -6.90 12.41 -9.95
CA GLU A 17 -7.59 12.43 -11.24
C GLU A 17 -6.69 13.03 -12.33
N GLU A 18 -6.06 14.17 -12.09
CA GLU A 18 -5.15 14.83 -13.05
C GLU A 18 -3.96 13.95 -13.44
N LEU A 19 -3.35 13.26 -12.47
CA LEU A 19 -2.19 12.41 -12.69
C LEU A 19 -2.55 10.97 -13.13
N GLY A 20 -3.84 10.65 -13.22
CA GLY A 20 -4.31 9.30 -13.56
C GLY A 20 -3.85 8.22 -12.57
N ILE A 21 -3.76 8.57 -11.27
CA ILE A 21 -3.29 7.65 -10.23
C ILE A 21 -4.42 6.71 -9.83
N TYR A 22 -4.14 5.40 -9.90
CA TYR A 22 -5.01 4.39 -9.32
C TYR A 22 -4.64 4.16 -7.85
N LEU A 23 -5.56 4.50 -6.94
CA LEU A 23 -5.40 4.31 -5.50
C LEU A 23 -6.15 3.06 -5.03
N LEU A 24 -5.42 2.14 -4.41
CA LEU A 24 -5.96 0.93 -3.81
C LEU A 24 -5.76 0.98 -2.30
N ALA A 25 -6.85 0.77 -1.57
CA ALA A 25 -6.83 0.53 -0.13
C ALA A 25 -7.49 -0.83 0.13
N PHE A 26 -6.93 -1.58 1.08
CA PHE A 26 -7.42 -2.90 1.44
C PHE A 26 -7.29 -3.09 2.96
N ASP A 27 -8.13 -3.96 3.51
CA ASP A 27 -8.03 -4.36 4.91
C ASP A 27 -6.88 -5.37 5.07
N ARG A 28 -6.11 -5.23 6.14
CA ARG A 28 -5.01 -6.17 6.44
C ARG A 28 -5.57 -7.45 7.05
N ALA A 29 -4.84 -8.56 6.97
CA ALA A 29 -5.23 -9.81 7.62
C ALA A 29 -5.64 -9.59 9.10
N GLY A 30 -6.85 -10.02 9.45
CA GLY A 30 -7.45 -9.86 10.78
C GLY A 30 -8.06 -8.48 11.08
N TYR A 31 -8.18 -7.59 10.09
CA TYR A 31 -8.87 -6.31 10.19
C TYR A 31 -10.03 -6.24 9.20
N GLY A 32 -11.06 -5.47 9.53
CA GLY A 32 -12.18 -5.17 8.64
C GLY A 32 -12.81 -6.46 8.08
N GLU A 33 -12.86 -6.55 6.75
CA GLU A 33 -13.43 -7.69 6.02
C GLU A 33 -12.40 -8.75 5.62
N SER A 34 -11.13 -8.60 6.03
CA SER A 34 -10.08 -9.57 5.69
C SER A 34 -9.99 -10.70 6.70
N ASP A 35 -9.78 -11.91 6.18
CA ASP A 35 -9.62 -13.11 6.99
C ASP A 35 -8.47 -12.97 8.02
N PRO A 36 -8.61 -13.56 9.23
CA PRO A 36 -7.55 -13.54 10.21
C PRO A 36 -6.37 -14.44 9.77
N ASN A 37 -5.15 -13.93 9.96
CA ASN A 37 -3.93 -14.74 9.88
C ASN A 37 -3.29 -14.85 11.28
N PRO A 38 -3.45 -15.98 12.00
CA PRO A 38 -2.87 -16.16 13.33
C PRO A 38 -1.34 -16.13 13.36
N ARG A 39 -0.69 -16.30 12.21
CA ARG A 39 0.77 -16.21 12.04
C ARG A 39 1.20 -14.91 11.36
N ARG A 40 0.36 -13.86 11.42
CA ARG A 40 0.66 -12.57 10.79
C ARG A 40 1.97 -12.01 11.35
N ASP A 41 2.85 -11.65 10.45
CA ASP A 41 4.06 -10.89 10.73
C ASP A 41 4.32 -9.85 9.63
N VAL A 42 5.41 -9.10 9.75
CA VAL A 42 5.78 -8.05 8.79
C VAL A 42 6.06 -8.63 7.39
N LYS A 43 6.55 -9.87 7.31
CA LYS A 43 6.83 -10.54 6.05
C LYS A 43 5.55 -11.00 5.38
N SER A 44 4.66 -11.66 6.13
CA SER A 44 3.38 -12.13 5.60
C SER A 44 2.57 -10.96 5.04
N GLU A 45 2.52 -9.82 5.74
CA GLU A 45 1.80 -8.65 5.26
C GLU A 45 2.41 -8.06 3.98
N ALA A 46 3.73 -8.10 3.83
CA ALA A 46 4.38 -7.69 2.59
C ALA A 46 4.05 -8.64 1.42
N LEU A 47 3.94 -9.94 1.70
CA LEU A 47 3.56 -10.95 0.70
C LEU A 47 2.07 -10.84 0.32
N ASP A 48 1.18 -10.55 1.28
CA ASP A 48 -0.23 -10.28 1.00
C ASP A 48 -0.37 -9.09 0.02
N ILE A 49 0.45 -8.05 0.19
CA ILE A 49 0.50 -6.89 -0.72
C ILE A 49 1.00 -7.28 -2.12
N GLU A 50 2.01 -8.15 -2.22
CA GLU A 50 2.50 -8.65 -3.51
C GLU A 50 1.44 -9.50 -4.22
N GLU A 51 0.85 -10.45 -3.51
CA GLU A 51 -0.22 -11.31 -4.02
C GLU A 51 -1.41 -10.48 -4.50
N LEU A 52 -1.89 -9.53 -3.70
CA LEU A 52 -2.98 -8.65 -4.08
C LEU A 52 -2.64 -7.82 -5.34
N ALA A 53 -1.42 -7.31 -5.44
CA ALA A 53 -0.99 -6.55 -6.61
C ALA A 53 -0.89 -7.42 -7.88
N ASP A 54 -0.55 -8.70 -7.73
CA ASP A 54 -0.53 -9.67 -8.83
C ASP A 54 -1.95 -10.06 -9.25
N GLN A 55 -2.85 -10.34 -8.31
CA GLN A 55 -4.26 -10.67 -8.61
C GLN A 55 -5.00 -9.52 -9.29
N LEU A 56 -4.63 -8.28 -8.98
CA LEU A 56 -5.20 -7.09 -9.61
C LEU A 56 -4.41 -6.61 -10.84
N GLU A 57 -3.38 -7.36 -11.25
CA GLU A 57 -2.55 -7.06 -12.42
C GLU A 57 -1.97 -5.62 -12.43
N LEU A 58 -1.56 -5.10 -11.27
CA LEU A 58 -1.07 -3.71 -11.10
C LEU A 58 0.31 -3.45 -11.76
N GLY A 59 0.82 -4.43 -12.51
CA GLY A 59 2.12 -4.42 -13.14
C GLY A 59 3.28 -4.75 -12.19
N GLN A 60 4.48 -4.83 -12.75
CA GLN A 60 5.66 -5.33 -12.03
C GLN A 60 6.10 -4.45 -10.85
N LYS A 61 5.81 -3.14 -10.90
CA LYS A 61 6.25 -2.19 -9.86
C LYS A 61 5.16 -1.17 -9.53
N PHE A 62 4.99 -0.92 -8.24
CA PHE A 62 4.01 0.01 -7.69
C PHE A 62 4.59 0.78 -6.50
N TYR A 63 3.94 1.88 -6.13
CA TYR A 63 4.24 2.66 -4.92
C TYR A 63 3.42 2.12 -3.74
N VAL A 64 3.94 2.26 -2.53
CA VAL A 64 3.22 1.91 -1.29
C VAL A 64 3.25 3.12 -0.39
N LEU A 65 2.10 3.47 0.16
CA LEU A 65 1.91 4.59 1.07
C LEU A 65 1.47 4.02 2.42
N GLY A 66 1.94 4.63 3.50
CA GLY A 66 1.67 4.17 4.86
C GLY A 66 1.64 5.36 5.80
N VAL A 67 0.59 5.43 6.60
CA VAL A 67 0.36 6.48 7.59
C VAL A 67 0.31 5.82 8.97
N SER A 68 0.97 6.42 9.96
CA SER A 68 1.01 5.88 11.33
C SER A 68 1.48 4.42 11.34
N MET A 69 0.63 3.49 11.80
CA MET A 69 0.91 2.05 11.75
C MET A 69 1.21 1.53 10.33
N GLY A 70 0.81 2.20 9.25
CA GLY A 70 1.18 1.79 7.89
C GLY A 70 2.70 1.83 7.61
N GLY A 71 3.50 2.48 8.47
CA GLY A 71 4.96 2.53 8.33
C GLY A 71 5.63 1.16 8.39
N TYR A 72 5.13 0.23 9.23
CA TYR A 72 5.72 -1.11 9.29
C TYR A 72 5.39 -1.93 8.02
N SER A 73 4.23 -1.68 7.39
CA SER A 73 3.85 -2.29 6.12
C SER A 73 4.79 -1.84 5.00
N ILE A 74 5.11 -0.53 4.94
CA ILE A 74 6.14 0.00 4.02
C ILE A 74 7.49 -0.69 4.29
N TRP A 75 7.91 -0.76 5.54
CA TRP A 75 9.18 -1.40 5.91
C TRP A 75 9.22 -2.87 5.46
N GLY A 76 8.14 -3.62 5.70
CA GLY A 76 8.00 -4.99 5.22
C GLY A 76 8.14 -5.10 3.71
N CYS A 77 7.48 -4.21 2.95
CA CYS A 77 7.62 -4.19 1.49
C CYS A 77 9.05 -3.89 1.04
N LEU A 78 9.74 -2.94 1.68
CA LEU A 78 11.13 -2.61 1.36
C LEU A 78 12.08 -3.77 1.65
N GLN A 79 11.85 -4.52 2.72
CA GLN A 79 12.71 -5.63 3.12
C GLN A 79 12.45 -6.91 2.32
N TYR A 80 11.19 -7.27 2.09
CA TYR A 80 10.83 -8.60 1.59
C TYR A 80 10.43 -8.63 0.12
N ILE A 81 9.94 -7.52 -0.43
CA ILE A 81 9.56 -7.42 -1.85
C ILE A 81 10.16 -6.16 -2.54
N PRO A 82 11.46 -5.87 -2.37
CA PRO A 82 12.07 -4.65 -2.92
C PRO A 82 11.95 -4.55 -4.45
N HIS A 83 11.91 -5.68 -5.15
CA HIS A 83 11.76 -5.74 -6.62
C HIS A 83 10.43 -5.14 -7.10
N ARG A 84 9.38 -5.17 -6.27
CA ARG A 84 8.04 -4.64 -6.59
C ARG A 84 7.91 -3.13 -6.40
N LYS A 85 8.94 -2.44 -5.88
CA LYS A 85 8.85 -1.01 -5.54
C LYS A 85 9.32 -0.12 -6.69
N LYS A 86 8.51 0.89 -7.04
CA LYS A 86 9.00 2.02 -7.85
C LYS A 86 9.82 2.93 -6.94
N GLN A 87 11.13 2.97 -7.14
CA GLN A 87 11.98 3.94 -6.45
C GLN A 87 11.87 5.29 -7.17
N LYS A 88 11.23 6.25 -6.52
CA LYS A 88 11.51 7.67 -6.74
C LYS A 88 11.69 8.31 -5.38
N ILE A 89 12.86 8.09 -4.78
CA ILE A 89 13.37 9.02 -3.78
C ILE A 89 14.28 9.95 -4.57
N GLN A 90 13.73 11.02 -5.15
CA GLN A 90 14.59 12.18 -5.32
C GLN A 90 14.76 12.73 -3.91
N PRO A 91 15.98 12.76 -3.34
CA PRO A 91 16.18 13.59 -2.17
C PRO A 91 15.80 14.99 -2.61
N TYR A 92 14.80 15.59 -1.97
CA TYR A 92 14.70 17.03 -1.96
C TYR A 92 15.99 17.50 -1.28
N THR A 93 17.01 17.81 -2.07
CA THR A 93 18.17 18.59 -1.60
C THR A 93 17.63 19.95 -1.23
N CYS A 94 17.69 20.30 0.06
CA CYS A 94 17.76 21.69 0.46
C CYS A 94 19.15 22.24 0.15
#